data_AF-A0A923TI48-F1
#
_entry.id   AF-A0A923TI48-F1
#
_cell.length_a   1.000
_cell.length_b   1.000
_cell.length_c   1.000
_cell.angle_alpha   90.00
_cell.angle_beta   90.00
_cell.angle_gamma   90.00
#
_symmetry.space_group_name_H-M   'P 1'
#
loop_
_entity.id
_entity.type
_entity.pdbx_description
1 polymer ?
#
loop_
_entity_poly.entity_id
_entity_poly.type
_entity_poly.pdbx_seq_one_letter_code
_entity_poly.pdbx_strand_id
1 'polypeptide(L)' 'MKQISGKDFMRLLRQRDWHLARINGSHHIFTKPGHRERIVVPIHGNQPLKLGLLKHQMKIAGLTEADL' A
#
# COMPACT_ATOMS: atom_id res chain seq x y z
N MET A 1 -8.56 12.49 6.30
CA MET A 1 -8.03 11.17 5.93
C MET A 1 -8.22 10.11 7.01
N LYS A 2 -9.07 9.14 6.70
CA LYS A 2 -9.20 7.86 7.42
C LYS A 2 -7.88 7.07 7.32
N GLN A 3 -7.40 6.50 8.42
CA GLN A 3 -6.29 5.54 8.38
C GLN A 3 -6.84 4.12 8.21
N ILE A 4 -6.22 3.33 7.34
CA ILE A 4 -6.60 1.94 7.08
C ILE A 4 -5.46 0.98 7.42
N SER A 5 -5.77 -0.29 7.63
CA SER A 5 -4.76 -1.31 7.91
C SER A 5 -3.87 -1.59 6.70
N GLY A 6 -2.68 -2.15 6.94
CA GLY A 6 -1.82 -2.63 5.83
C GLY A 6 -2.51 -3.69 4.97
N LYS A 7 -3.40 -4.52 5.54
CA LYS A 7 -4.18 -5.50 4.79
C LYS A 7 -5.17 -4.84 3.82
N ASP A 8 -5.86 -3.80 4.28
CA ASP A 8 -6.82 -3.08 3.45
C ASP A 8 -6.11 -2.28 2.37
N PHE A 9 -4.98 -1.65 2.71
CA PHE A 9 -4.18 -0.93 1.72
C PHE A 9 -3.63 -1.87 0.64
N MET A 10 -3.16 -3.07 1.00
CA MET A 10 -2.79 -4.10 0.02
C MET A 10 -3.94 -4.44 -0.95
N ARG A 11 -5.18 -4.53 -0.47
CA ARG A 11 -6.34 -4.83 -1.33
C ARG A 11 -6.54 -3.72 -2.38
N LEU A 12 -6.45 -2.46 -1.96
CA LEU A 12 -6.52 -1.30 -2.88
C LEU A 12 -5.38 -1.32 -3.91
N LEU A 13 -4.15 -1.62 -3.47
CA LEU A 13 -3.01 -1.75 -4.37
C LEU A 13 -3.26 -2.81 -5.45
N ARG A 14 -3.75 -3.99 -5.07
CA ARG A 14 -4.07 -5.08 -6.03
C ARG A 14 -5.14 -4.67 -7.04
N GLN A 15 -6.14 -3.88 -6.62
CA GLN A 15 -7.17 -3.34 -7.51
C GLN A 15 -6.63 -2.31 -8.51
N ARG A 16 -5.44 -1.77 -8.28
CA ARG A 16 -4.75 -0.80 -9.14
C ARG A 16 -3.56 -1.40 -9.89
N ASP A 17 -3.57 -2.71 -10.09
CA ASP A 17 -2.53 -3.49 -10.79
C ASP A 17 -1.15 -3.42 -10.14
N TRP A 18 -1.09 -3.20 -8.83
CA TRP A 18 0.14 -3.42 -8.09
C TRP A 18 0.24 -4.90 -7.69
N HIS A 19 1.31 -5.54 -8.11
CA HIS A 19 1.56 -6.96 -7.89
C HIS A 19 2.52 -7.16 -6.73
N LEU A 20 2.24 -8.15 -5.89
CA LEU A 20 3.13 -8.54 -4.80
C LEU A 20 4.38 -9.20 -5.39
N ALA A 21 5.53 -8.56 -5.22
CA ALA A 21 6.80 -9.04 -5.76
C ALA A 21 7.60 -9.87 -4.74
N ARG A 22 7.57 -9.46 -3.46
CA ARG A 22 8.32 -10.12 -2.38
C ARG A 22 7.69 -9.84 -1.02
N ILE A 23 7.89 -10.76 -0.08
CA ILE A 23 7.58 -10.58 1.34
C ILE A 23 8.85 -10.78 2.15
N ASN A 24 9.10 -9.91 3.14
CA ASN A 24 10.13 -10.08 4.16
C ASN A 24 9.57 -9.74 5.54
N GLY A 25 9.28 -10.77 6.34
CA GLY A 25 8.55 -10.60 7.60
C GLY A 25 7.18 -9.95 7.36
N SER A 26 6.89 -8.85 8.07
CA SER A 26 5.65 -8.09 7.89
C SER A 26 5.63 -7.21 6.63
N HIS A 27 6.78 -6.97 5.97
CA HIS A 27 6.88 -6.03 4.86
C HIS A 27 6.54 -6.71 3.54
N HIS A 28 5.46 -6.25 2.92
CA HIS A 28 4.98 -6.71 1.62
C HIS A 28 5.37 -5.69 0.56
N ILE A 29 6.13 -6.11 -0.45
CA ILE A 29 6.69 -5.23 -1.48
C ILE A 29 5.88 -5.41 -2.77
N PHE A 30 5.33 -4.32 -3.28
CA PHE A 30 4.54 -4.27 -4.49
C PHE A 30 5.25 -3.51 -5.61
N THR A 31 5.06 -3.99 -6.85
CA THR A 31 5.54 -3.38 -8.08
C THR A 31 4.45 -3.36 -9.14
N LYS A 32 4.52 -2.41 -10.08
CA LYS A 32 3.60 -2.33 -11.21
C LYS A 32 4.40 -2.16 -12.52
N PRO A 33 4.11 -2.94 -13.58
CA PRO A 33 4.75 -2.73 -14.88
C PRO A 33 4.63 -1.28 -15.35
N GLY A 34 5.71 -0.72 -15.89
CA GLY A 34 5.76 0.69 -16.30
C GLY A 34 5.93 1.69 -15.15
N HIS A 35 5.91 1.27 -13.89
CA HIS A 35 6.24 2.10 -12.74
C HIS A 35 7.62 1.73 -12.18
N ARG A 36 8.46 2.74 -11.93
CA ARG A 36 9.81 2.53 -11.38
C ARG A 36 9.76 2.31 -9.86
N GLU A 37 8.77 2.91 -9.21
CA GLU A 37 8.60 2.88 -7.77
C GLU A 37 8.19 1.50 -7.27
N ARG A 38 8.54 1.25 -6.00
CA ARG A 38 8.04 0.10 -5.24
C ARG A 38 7.24 0.63 -4.06
N ILE A 39 6.18 -0.06 -3.69
CA ILE A 39 5.39 0.25 -2.51
C ILE A 39 5.65 -0.83 -1.46
N VAL A 40 6.07 -0.41 -0.27
CA VAL A 40 6.40 -1.35 0.83
C VAL A 40 5.39 -1.17 1.95
N VAL A 41 4.49 -2.13 2.08
CA VAL A 41 3.40 -2.10 3.06
C VAL A 41 3.74 -2.98 4.26
N PRO A 42 3.93 -2.42 5.47
CA PRO A 42 4.02 -3.22 6.68
C PRO A 42 2.62 -3.72 7.08
N ILE A 43 2.49 -5.03 7.28
CA ILE A 43 1.23 -5.67 7.69
C ILE A 43 1.37 -6.23 9.11
N HIS A 44 0.78 -5.53 10.08
CA HIS A 44 0.76 -5.90 11.50
C HIS A 44 -0.68 -6.16 11.98
N GLY A 45 -1.29 -7.23 11.47
CA GLY A 45 -2.68 -7.56 11.76
C GLY A 45 -3.65 -6.54 11.14
N ASN A 46 -4.56 -5.99 11.96
CA ASN A 46 -5.52 -4.96 11.54
C ASN A 46 -5.13 -3.55 12.03
N GLN A 47 -3.88 -3.37 12.51
CA GLN A 47 -3.40 -2.08 12.96
C GLN A 47 -3.30 -1.10 11.77
N PRO A 48 -3.77 0.14 11.93
CA PRO A 48 -3.71 1.14 10.87
C PRO A 48 -2.27 1.54 10.54
N LEU A 49 -2.02 1.79 9.25
CA LEU A 49 -0.78 2.44 8.82
C LEU A 49 -0.72 3.87 9.37
N LYS A 50 0.47 4.30 9.82
CA LYS A 50 0.68 5.70 10.21
C LYS A 50 0.35 6.63 9.04
N LEU A 51 -0.33 7.73 9.34
CA LEU A 51 -0.84 8.68 8.35
C LEU A 51 0.20 9.14 7.31
N GLY A 52 1.42 9.48 7.74
CA GLY A 52 2.47 9.92 6.82
C GLY A 52 2.88 8.85 5.81
N LEU A 53 3.01 7.60 6.26
CA LEU A 53 3.34 6.45 5.42
C LEU A 53 2.19 6.12 4.47
N LEU A 54 0.94 6.16 4.94
CA LEU A 54 -0.24 5.95 4.09
C LEU A 54 -0.32 7.02 2.98
N LYS A 55 -0.22 8.30 3.34
CA LYS A 55 -0.25 9.42 2.39
C LYS A 55 0.84 9.31 1.32
N HIS A 56 2.07 9.01 1.73
CA HIS A 56 3.18 8.89 0.80
C HIS A 56 2.95 7.77 -0.22
N GLN A 57 2.53 6.59 0.25
CA GLN A 57 2.29 5.45 -0.63
C GLN A 57 1.05 5.64 -1.50
N MET A 58 -0.02 6.28 -1.00
CA MET A 58 -1.18 6.63 -1.82
C MET A 58 -0.79 7.55 -2.99
N LYS A 59 0.09 8.52 -2.75
CA LYS A 59 0.61 9.39 -3.82
C LYS A 59 1.32 8.60 -4.91
N ILE A 60 2.17 7.63 -4.53
CA ILE A 60 2.85 6.74 -5.48
C ILE A 60 1.85 5.86 -6.23
N ALA A 61 0.83 5.36 -5.53
CA ALA A 61 -0.20 4.50 -6.09
C ALA A 61 -1.26 5.23 -6.94
N GLY A 62 -1.23 6.58 -7.00
CA GLY A 62 -2.27 7.37 -7.65
C GLY A 62 -3.64 7.25 -6.96
N LEU A 63 -3.65 7.11 -5.63
CA LEU A 63 -4.84 6.99 -4.80
C LEU A 63 -5.17 8.31 -4.09
N THR A 64 -6.46 8.54 -3.87
CA THR A 64 -7.03 9.69 -3.18
C THR A 64 -7.82 9.26 -1.94
N GLU A 65 -8.26 10.21 -1.11
CA GLU A 65 -9.10 9.89 0.06
C GLU A 65 -10.43 9.22 -0.30
N ALA A 66 -10.95 9.42 -1.52
CA ALA A 66 -12.18 8.77 -1.99
C ALA A 66 -12.00 7.26 -2.25
N ASP A 67 -10.75 6.79 -2.34
CA ASP A 67 -10.43 5.38 -2.57
C ASP A 67 -10.29 4.56 -1.25
N LEU A 68 -10.39 5.22 -0.07
CA LEU A 68 -10.17 4.63 1.26
C LEU A 68 -11.45 4.21 2.00
#